data_AF-A0AAP9H3A3-F1
#
_entry.id   AF-A0AAP9H3A3-F1
#
_cell.length_a   1.000
_cell.length_b   1.000
_cell.length_c   1.000
_cell.angle_alpha   90.00
_cell.angle_beta   90.00
_cell.angle_gamma   90.00
#
_symmetry.space_group_name_H-M   'P 1'
#
loop_
_entity.id
_entity.type
_entity.pdbx_description
1 polymer ?
#
loop_
_entity_poly.entity_id
_entity_poly.type
_entity_poly.pdbx_seq_one_letter_code
_entity_poly.pdbx_strand_id
1 'polypeptide(L)'
;MRVHPNSASRAITDYFNSPAWHAPHEGDLLAAIMRELMDAGQPATSKAVIARVIAKLEFEGDEQRLQSYRNLLAQLLEARPHE
;
A
#
# COMPACT_ATOMS: atom_id res chain seq x y z
N MET A 1 33.19 13.16 -18.26
CA MET A 1 32.69 12.60 -16.98
C MET A 1 31.35 11.93 -17.28
N ARG A 2 31.31 10.59 -17.41
CA ARG A 2 30.08 9.87 -17.76
C ARG A 2 29.28 9.64 -16.48
N VAL A 3 28.18 10.36 -16.31
CA VAL A 3 27.27 10.18 -15.17
C VAL A 3 26.50 8.89 -15.43
N HIS A 4 26.75 7.86 -14.63
CA HIS A 4 26.04 6.59 -14.73
C HIS A 4 24.54 6.86 -14.49
N PRO A 5 23.64 6.53 -15.44
CA PRO A 5 22.21 6.80 -15.30
C PRO A 5 21.53 5.91 -14.25
N ASN A 6 22.27 4.96 -13.67
CA ASN A 6 21.74 3.87 -12.84
C ASN A 6 22.46 3.78 -11.48
N SER A 7 22.71 4.94 -10.85
CA SER A 7 23.20 4.92 -9.47
C SER A 7 22.04 4.68 -8.52
N ALA A 8 22.23 3.79 -7.53
CA ALA A 8 21.24 3.53 -6.50
C ALA A 8 20.80 4.83 -5.80
N SER A 9 21.73 5.78 -5.60
CA SER A 9 21.41 7.12 -5.08
C SER A 9 20.40 7.88 -5.94
N ARG A 10 20.50 7.82 -7.26
CA ARG A 10 19.54 8.49 -8.15
C ARG A 10 18.17 7.80 -8.14
N ALA A 11 18.14 6.47 -8.12
CA ALA A 11 16.89 5.71 -7.99
C ALA A 11 16.18 5.97 -6.66
N ILE A 12 16.94 6.10 -5.57
CA ILE A 12 16.43 6.50 -4.26
C ILE A 12 15.87 7.93 -4.34
N THR A 13 16.64 8.90 -4.83
CA THR A 13 16.19 10.30 -4.95
C THR A 13 14.97 10.45 -5.86
N ASP A 14 14.91 9.73 -6.98
CA ASP A 14 13.75 9.74 -7.88
C ASP A 14 12.52 9.11 -7.23
N TYR A 15 12.70 8.07 -6.41
CA TYR A 15 11.60 7.47 -5.64
C TYR A 15 11.00 8.47 -4.63
N PHE A 16 11.83 9.13 -3.82
CA PHE A 16 11.39 10.12 -2.82
C PHE A 16 10.87 11.43 -3.43
N ASN A 17 11.24 11.78 -4.67
CA ASN A 17 10.70 12.94 -5.39
C ASN A 17 9.51 12.59 -6.30
N SER A 18 9.13 11.31 -6.41
CA SER A 18 8.01 10.90 -7.25
C SER A 18 6.67 11.19 -6.54
N PRO A 19 5.58 11.36 -7.30
CA PRO A 19 4.23 11.41 -6.74
C PRO A 19 3.85 10.18 -5.90
N ALA A 20 4.55 9.06 -6.06
CA ALA A 20 4.39 7.85 -5.25
C ALA A 20 4.97 8.00 -3.84
N TRP A 21 5.85 8.97 -3.57
CA TRP A 21 6.28 9.32 -2.21
C TRP A 21 5.22 10.14 -1.46
N HIS A 22 4.43 10.95 -2.19
CA HIS A 22 3.14 11.42 -1.72
C HIS A 22 2.08 10.31 -1.82
N ALA A 23 2.47 9.07 -1.47
CA ALA A 23 1.53 7.97 -1.34
C ALA A 23 0.41 8.49 -0.44
N PRO A 24 -0.83 8.55 -0.96
CA PRO A 24 -1.94 9.05 -0.19
C PRO A 24 -2.15 8.12 1.02
N HIS A 25 -2.95 8.53 1.99
CA HIS A 25 -3.22 7.84 3.27
C HIS A 25 -3.29 6.30 3.17
N GLU A 26 -3.74 5.79 2.03
CA GLU A 26 -3.84 4.39 1.61
C GLU A 26 -2.49 3.62 1.63
N GLY A 27 -1.36 4.25 1.31
CA GLY A 27 -0.04 3.61 1.34
C GLY A 27 0.44 3.28 2.75
N ASP A 28 0.27 4.22 3.68
CA ASP A 28 0.53 4.01 5.11
C ASP A 28 -0.42 2.97 5.71
N LEU A 29 -1.69 2.99 5.28
CA LEU A 29 -2.69 1.98 5.67
C LEU A 29 -2.29 0.58 5.19
N LEU A 30 -1.81 0.45 3.94
CA LEU A 30 -1.32 -0.82 3.42
C LEU A 30 -0.11 -1.33 4.22
N ALA A 31 0.85 -0.45 4.52
CA ALA A 31 2.02 -0.80 5.33
C ALA A 31 1.63 -1.27 6.74
N ALA A 32 0.67 -0.59 7.38
CA ALA A 32 0.13 -1.00 8.67
C ALA A 32 -0.52 -2.39 8.60
N ILE A 33 -1.35 -2.66 7.58
CA ILE A 33 -2.01 -3.96 7.38
C ILE A 33 -0.99 -5.07 7.13
N MET A 34 0.02 -4.82 6.28
CA MET A 34 1.09 -5.78 6.02
C MET A 34 1.83 -6.12 7.32
N ARG A 35 2.13 -5.11 8.14
CA ARG A 35 2.77 -5.31 9.44
C ARG A 35 1.89 -6.12 10.39
N GLU A 36 0.61 -5.82 10.48
CA GLU A 36 -0.33 -6.61 11.31
C GLU A 36 -0.41 -8.08 10.88
N LEU A 37 -0.31 -8.36 9.57
CA LEU A 37 -0.28 -9.73 9.06
C LEU A 37 1.02 -10.43 9.44
N MET A 38 2.16 -9.75 9.29
CA MET A 38 3.47 -10.28 9.67
C MET A 38 3.59 -10.54 11.18
N ASP A 39 3.11 -9.61 12.02
CA ASP A 39 3.08 -9.77 13.47
C ASP A 39 2.18 -10.94 13.90
N ALA A 40 1.12 -11.22 13.13
CA ALA A 40 0.25 -12.38 13.34
C ALA A 40 0.80 -13.69 12.72
N GLY A 41 2.02 -13.67 12.14
CA GLY A 41 2.61 -14.82 11.44
C GLY A 41 1.88 -15.21 10.16
N GLN A 42 1.00 -14.35 9.64
CA GLN A 42 0.24 -14.58 8.43
C GLN A 42 1.02 -14.10 7.20
N PRO A 43 1.00 -14.85 6.10
CA PRO A 43 1.66 -14.40 4.87
C PRO A 43 0.92 -13.20 4.28
N ALA A 44 1.65 -12.13 3.96
CA ALA A 44 1.13 -10.89 3.39
C ALA A 44 0.76 -11.02 1.90
N THR A 45 0.01 -12.06 1.56
CA THR A 45 -0.53 -12.30 0.21
C THR A 45 -1.65 -11.33 -0.10
N SER A 46 -1.91 -11.05 -1.39
CA SER A 46 -3.01 -10.16 -1.81
C SER A 46 -4.36 -10.59 -1.25
N LYS A 47 -4.61 -11.90 -1.13
CA LYS A 47 -5.84 -12.42 -0.51
C LYS A 47 -5.93 -12.09 0.98
N ALA A 48 -4.85 -12.26 1.73
CA ALA A 48 -4.80 -11.96 3.16
C ALA A 48 -4.93 -10.46 3.44
N VAL A 49 -4.29 -9.63 2.62
CA VAL A 49 -4.38 -8.17 2.70
C VAL A 49 -5.82 -7.71 2.42
N ILE A 50 -6.44 -8.17 1.33
CA ILE A 50 -7.84 -7.82 1.01
C ILE A 50 -8.80 -8.26 2.12
N ALA A 51 -8.65 -9.48 2.63
CA ALA A 51 -9.48 -9.97 3.74
C ALA A 51 -9.34 -9.09 4.99
N ARG A 52 -8.12 -8.64 5.31
CA ARG A 52 -7.87 -7.75 6.45
C ARG A 52 -8.47 -6.36 6.22
N VAL A 53 -8.36 -5.80 5.01
CA VAL A 53 -8.98 -4.51 4.65
C VAL A 53 -10.51 -4.58 4.82
N ILE A 54 -11.14 -5.66 4.33
CA ILE A 54 -12.60 -5.86 4.47
C ILE A 54 -12.98 -5.95 5.95
N ALA A 55 -12.25 -6.72 6.74
CA ALA A 55 -12.53 -6.81 8.18
C ALA A 55 -12.43 -5.43 8.85
N LYS A 56 -11.40 -4.62 8.53
CA LYS A 56 -11.27 -3.26 9.07
C LYS A 56 -12.44 -2.36 8.65
N LEU A 57 -12.94 -2.48 7.42
CA LEU A 57 -14.12 -1.73 6.94
C LEU A 57 -15.40 -2.05 7.72
N GLU A 58 -15.57 -3.29 8.21
CA GLU A 58 -16.75 -3.70 8.96
C GLU A 58 -16.77 -3.14 10.40
N PHE A 59 -15.60 -2.84 10.97
CA PHE A 59 -15.46 -2.37 12.36
C PHE A 59 -15.06 -0.90 12.51
N GLU A 60 -14.60 -0.24 11.44
CA GLU A 60 -14.17 1.17 11.50
C GLU A 60 -15.39 2.10 11.58
N GLY A 61 -15.41 2.96 12.60
CA GLY A 61 -16.52 3.90 12.86
C GLY A 61 -16.24 5.32 12.38
N ASP A 62 -15.00 5.62 11.98
CA ASP A 62 -14.60 6.92 11.45
C ASP A 62 -14.82 6.97 9.92
N GLU A 63 -15.66 7.88 9.45
CA GLU A 63 -16.02 7.98 8.03
C GLU A 63 -14.83 8.32 7.12
N GLN A 64 -13.88 9.11 7.61
CA GLN A 64 -12.70 9.50 6.83
C GLN A 64 -11.78 8.28 6.63
N ARG A 65 -11.57 7.49 7.69
CA ARG A 65 -10.81 6.23 7.61
C ARG A 65 -11.52 5.18 6.77
N LEU A 66 -12.84 5.05 6.92
CA LEU A 66 -13.65 4.17 6.06
C LEU A 66 -13.44 4.50 4.58
N GLN A 67 -13.42 5.79 4.24
CA GLN A 67 -13.18 6.19 2.85
C GLN A 67 -11.77 5.83 2.37
N SER A 68 -10.75 6.00 3.20
CA SER A 68 -9.39 5.56 2.88
C SER A 68 -9.28 4.04 2.71
N TYR A 69 -9.94 3.23 3.57
CA TYR A 69 -9.97 1.78 3.39
C TYR A 69 -10.72 1.35 2.12
N ARG A 70 -11.80 2.07 1.73
CA ARG A 70 -12.52 1.82 0.46
C ARG A 70 -11.64 2.13 -0.74
N ASN A 71 -10.93 3.25 -0.72
CA ASN A 71 -9.99 3.62 -1.78
C ASN A 71 -8.86 2.59 -1.90
N LEU A 72 -8.30 2.15 -0.77
CA LEU A 72 -7.28 1.11 -0.75
C LEU A 72 -7.81 -0.22 -1.30
N LEU A 73 -9.03 -0.62 -0.93
CA LEU A 73 -9.66 -1.83 -1.46
C LEU A 73 -9.85 -1.76 -2.98
N ALA A 74 -10.31 -0.62 -3.51
CA ALA A 74 -10.46 -0.41 -4.95
C ALA A 74 -9.12 -0.58 -5.68
N GLN A 75 -8.05 0.06 -5.20
CA GLN A 75 -6.71 -0.06 -5.77
C GLN A 75 -6.19 -1.51 -5.74
N LEU A 76 -6.42 -2.24 -4.64
CA LEU A 76 -6.01 -3.64 -4.52
C LEU A 76 -6.77 -4.58 -5.48
N LEU A 77 -8.00 -4.22 -5.83
CA LEU A 77 -8.81 -4.98 -6.79
C LEU A 77 -8.44 -4.65 -8.23
N GLU A 78 -8.17 -3.38 -8.55
CA GLU A 78 -7.71 -2.92 -9.88
C GLU A 78 -6.28 -3.40 -10.19
N ALA A 79 -5.42 -3.51 -9.18
CA ALA A 79 -4.06 -4.01 -9.33
C ALA A 79 -3.99 -5.53 -9.57
N ARG A 80 -5.11 -6.27 -9.47
CA ARG A 80 -5.13 -7.64 -9.96
C ARG A 80 -5.10 -7.59 -11.49
N PRO A 81 -4.14 -8.28 -12.15
CA PRO A 81 -4.28 -8.52 -13.57
C PRO A 81 -5.62 -9.23 -13.79
N HIS A 82 -6.48 -8.67 -14.64
CA HIS A 82 -7.56 -9.44 -15.23
C HIS A 82 -6.90 -10.61 -15.98
N GLU A 83 -6.97 -11.81 -15.40
CA GLU A 83 -6.66 -13.06 -16.12
C GLU A 83 -7.68 -13.31 -17.22
#